data_AF-A0A974BJF5-F1
#
_entry.id   AF-A0A974BJF5-F1
#
_cell.length_a   1.000
_cell.length_b   1.000
_cell.length_c   1.000
_cell.angle_alpha   90.00
_cell.angle_beta   90.00
_cell.angle_gamma   90.00
#
_symmetry.space_group_name_H-M   'P 1'
#
loop_
_entity.id
_entity.type
_entity.pdbx_description
1 polymer ?
#
loop_
_entity_poly.entity_id
_entity_poly.type
_entity_poly.pdbx_seq_one_letter_code
_entity_poly.pdbx_strand_id
1 'polypeptide(L)'
;MFRLVNKLKNKKGFTLIELIVVLAVLGIIMAIAVPRFVGVQEQAKVDADYASGSLIAKTAEIYAAKGMNATDIESKLQDDFPQDIKFQSSKISGQTLDDVKITVANGSVTVKVTKGSTDYEIYPENDLDE
;
A
#
# COMPACT_ATOMS: atom_id res chain seq x y z
N MET A 1 -13.69 -59.16 42.60
CA MET A 1 -13.67 -59.06 41.12
C MET A 1 -14.38 -57.77 40.72
N PHE A 2 -13.64 -56.70 40.37
CA PHE A 2 -14.21 -55.38 40.08
C PHE A 2 -14.49 -55.22 38.58
N ARG A 3 -15.73 -54.94 38.20
CA ARG A 3 -16.12 -54.58 36.83
C ARG A 3 -15.88 -53.09 36.61
N LEU A 4 -14.94 -52.73 35.73
CA LEU A 4 -14.80 -51.38 35.21
C LEU A 4 -15.83 -51.17 34.07
N VAL A 5 -16.86 -50.37 34.35
CA VAL A 5 -17.77 -49.85 33.32
C VAL A 5 -17.10 -48.64 32.68
N ASN A 6 -16.58 -48.82 31.47
CA ASN A 6 -16.00 -47.74 30.67
C ASN A 6 -17.12 -46.87 30.07
N LYS A 7 -17.48 -45.76 30.72
CA LYS A 7 -18.32 -44.72 30.12
C LYS A 7 -17.48 -43.89 29.14
N LEU A 8 -17.38 -44.34 27.89
CA LEU A 8 -17.04 -43.46 26.76
C LEU A 8 -18.20 -42.49 26.55
N LYS A 9 -18.17 -41.37 27.28
CA LYS A 9 -19.15 -40.28 27.18
C LYS A 9 -19.14 -39.70 25.76
N ASN A 10 -20.28 -39.84 25.07
CA ASN A 10 -20.82 -38.97 24.02
C ASN A 10 -19.83 -38.03 23.31
N LYS A 11 -19.06 -38.55 22.34
CA LYS A 11 -18.53 -37.69 21.27
C LYS A 11 -19.67 -37.42 20.30
N LYS A 12 -20.39 -36.30 20.48
CA LYS A 12 -21.24 -35.76 19.41
C LYS A 12 -20.30 -35.36 18.27
N GLY A 13 -20.20 -36.20 17.25
CA GLY A 13 -19.42 -35.91 16.05
C GLY A 13 -20.08 -34.78 15.27
N PHE A 14 -19.26 -33.85 14.78
CA PHE A 14 -19.70 -32.82 13.85
C PHE A 14 -20.23 -33.48 12.58
N THR A 15 -21.41 -33.08 12.11
CA THR A 15 -21.97 -33.68 10.91
C THR A 15 -21.29 -33.10 9.66
N LEU A 16 -21.07 -33.93 8.63
CA LEU A 16 -20.51 -33.42 7.37
C LEU A 16 -21.42 -32.35 6.74
N ILE A 17 -22.74 -32.47 6.95
CA ILE A 17 -23.71 -31.50 6.45
C ILE A 17 -23.57 -30.14 7.14
N GLU A 18 -23.29 -30.09 8.45
CA GLU A 18 -23.00 -28.82 9.13
C GLU A 18 -21.78 -28.13 8.53
N LEU A 19 -20.72 -28.88 8.21
CA LEU A 19 -19.54 -28.29 7.57
C LEU A 19 -19.88 -27.71 6.19
N ILE A 20 -20.67 -28.43 5.41
CA ILE A 20 -21.03 -28.04 4.04
C ILE A 20 -21.90 -26.77 4.05
N VAL A 21 -22.89 -26.68 4.94
CA VAL A 21 -23.76 -25.50 5.04
C VAL A 21 -22.96 -24.27 5.49
N VAL A 22 -22.04 -24.42 6.43
CA VAL A 22 -21.17 -23.32 6.87
C VAL A 22 -20.27 -22.84 5.74
N LEU A 23 -19.62 -23.75 5.01
CA LEU A 23 -18.78 -23.39 3.85
C LEU A 23 -19.60 -22.75 2.73
N ALA A 24 -20.86 -23.17 2.52
CA ALA A 24 -21.75 -22.55 1.54
C ALA A 24 -22.05 -21.08 1.88
N VAL A 25 -22.38 -20.79 3.14
CA VAL A 25 -22.61 -19.40 3.60
C VAL A 25 -21.32 -18.58 3.55
N LEU A 26 -20.18 -19.16 4.00
CA LEU A 26 -18.86 -18.53 3.90
C LEU A 26 -18.47 -18.20 2.45
N GLY A 27 -18.80 -19.07 1.51
CA GLY A 27 -18.56 -18.84 0.08
C GLY A 27 -19.34 -17.64 -0.47
N ILE A 28 -20.61 -17.49 -0.08
CA ILE A 28 -21.45 -16.37 -0.51
C ILE A 28 -20.90 -15.04 0.00
N ILE A 29 -20.53 -14.95 1.28
CA ILE A 29 -19.96 -13.72 1.83
C ILE A 29 -18.59 -13.40 1.23
N MET A 30 -17.75 -14.41 0.97
CA MET A 30 -16.43 -14.21 0.37
C MET A 30 -16.53 -13.67 -1.06
N ALA A 31 -17.53 -14.10 -1.84
CA ALA A 31 -17.74 -13.63 -3.20
C ALA A 31 -17.92 -12.10 -3.28
N ILE A 32 -18.53 -11.49 -2.27
CA ILE A 32 -18.75 -10.03 -2.21
C ILE A 32 -17.62 -9.33 -1.44
N ALA A 33 -17.09 -9.95 -0.38
CA ALA A 33 -16.09 -9.35 0.49
C ALA A 33 -14.72 -9.20 -0.20
N VAL A 34 -14.26 -10.21 -0.94
CA VAL A 34 -12.94 -10.22 -1.57
C VAL A 34 -12.74 -9.07 -2.57
N PRO A 35 -13.61 -8.86 -3.59
CA PRO A 35 -13.39 -7.78 -4.56
C PRO A 35 -13.42 -6.38 -3.90
N ARG A 36 -14.28 -6.17 -2.91
CA ARG A 36 -14.33 -4.91 -2.14
C ARG A 36 -13.04 -4.68 -1.35
N PHE A 37 -12.54 -5.72 -0.70
CA PHE A 37 -11.32 -5.63 0.11
C PHE A 37 -10.09 -5.30 -0.76
N VAL A 38 -9.98 -5.91 -1.95
CA VAL A 38 -8.89 -5.62 -2.89
C VAL A 38 -8.90 -4.15 -3.35
N GLY A 39 -10.07 -3.60 -3.68
CA GLY A 39 -10.20 -2.19 -4.07
C GLY A 39 -9.80 -1.22 -2.95
N VAL A 40 -10.26 -1.46 -1.72
CA VAL A 40 -9.88 -0.64 -0.55
C VAL A 40 -8.39 -0.74 -0.26
N GLN A 41 -7.81 -1.94 -0.38
CA GLN A 41 -6.37 -2.12 -0.19
C GLN A 41 -5.57 -1.35 -1.24
N GLU A 42 -6.02 -1.32 -2.49
CA GLU A 42 -5.36 -0.57 -3.55
C GLU A 42 -5.46 0.94 -3.32
N GLN A 43 -6.63 1.45 -2.95
CA GLN A 43 -6.79 2.87 -2.61
C GLN A 43 -5.88 3.27 -1.45
N ALA A 44 -5.82 2.46 -0.38
CA ALA A 44 -4.96 2.74 0.76
C ALA A 44 -3.46 2.78 0.38
N LYS A 45 -3.04 2.02 -0.63
CA LYS A 45 -1.68 2.08 -1.16
C LYS A 45 -1.44 3.36 -1.97
N VAL A 46 -2.40 3.78 -2.78
CA VAL A 46 -2.32 5.06 -3.52
C VAL A 46 -2.24 6.23 -2.55
N ASP A 47 -3.09 6.25 -1.52
CA ASP A 47 -3.09 7.30 -0.49
C ASP A 47 -1.76 7.35 0.27
N ALA A 48 -1.16 6.18 0.57
CA ALA A 48 0.15 6.09 1.20
C ALA A 48 1.26 6.65 0.30
N ASP A 49 1.23 6.32 -0.99
CA ASP A 49 2.18 6.83 -1.98
C ASP A 49 2.06 8.36 -2.11
N TYR A 50 0.84 8.88 -2.17
CA TYR A 50 0.57 10.32 -2.17
C TYR A 50 1.11 11.01 -0.91
N ALA A 51 0.88 10.45 0.27
CA ALA A 51 1.41 10.99 1.52
C ALA A 51 2.94 11.04 1.52
N SER A 52 3.60 9.99 1.02
CA SER A 52 5.05 9.97 0.83
C SER A 52 5.51 11.04 -0.17
N GLY A 53 4.85 11.16 -1.33
CA GLY A 53 5.15 12.18 -2.34
C GLY A 53 4.98 13.61 -1.83
N SER A 54 3.90 13.89 -1.08
CA SER A 54 3.65 15.20 -0.47
C SER A 54 4.73 15.58 0.55
N LEU A 55 5.20 14.59 1.32
CA LEU A 55 6.27 14.80 2.29
C LEU A 55 7.60 15.12 1.59
N ILE A 56 7.93 14.38 0.52
CA ILE A 56 9.09 14.67 -0.33
C ILE A 56 9.00 16.07 -0.94
N ALA A 57 7.83 16.44 -1.48
CA ALA A 57 7.60 17.76 -2.07
C ALA A 57 7.81 18.89 -1.05
N LYS A 58 7.21 18.78 0.13
CA LYS A 58 7.36 19.76 1.23
C LYS A 58 8.82 19.91 1.66
N THR A 59 9.56 18.82 1.76
CA THR A 59 10.98 18.87 2.12
C THR A 59 11.80 19.53 1.01
N ALA A 60 11.50 19.26 -0.27
CA ALA A 60 12.12 19.94 -1.40
C ALA A 60 11.85 21.45 -1.38
N GLU A 61 10.62 21.88 -1.07
CA GLU A 61 10.27 23.29 -0.88
C GLU A 61 11.07 23.95 0.25
N ILE A 62 11.22 23.26 1.39
CA ILE A 62 12.04 23.74 2.51
C ILE A 62 13.49 23.94 2.07
N TYR A 63 14.06 23.05 1.25
CA TYR A 63 15.42 23.21 0.74
C TYR A 63 15.55 24.31 -0.30
N ALA A 64 14.58 24.45 -1.21
CA ALA A 64 14.53 25.57 -2.13
C ALA A 64 14.45 26.92 -1.39
N ALA A 65 13.63 27.00 -0.32
CA ALA A 65 13.51 28.18 0.53
C ALA A 65 14.80 28.51 1.30
N LYS A 66 15.65 27.51 1.57
CA LYS A 66 17.00 27.70 2.13
C LYS A 66 18.04 28.16 1.10
N GLY A 67 17.66 28.36 -0.16
CA GLY A 67 18.54 28.84 -1.23
C GLY A 67 19.42 27.74 -1.84
N MET A 68 19.04 26.47 -1.68
CA MET A 68 19.75 25.32 -2.25
C MET A 68 19.46 25.17 -3.75
N ASN A 69 20.45 24.76 -4.54
CA ASN A 69 20.28 24.48 -5.97
C ASN A 69 19.63 23.10 -6.21
N ALA A 70 19.02 22.89 -7.37
CA ALA A 70 18.28 21.66 -7.69
C ALA A 70 19.09 20.36 -7.45
N THR A 71 20.35 20.29 -7.88
CA THR A 71 21.21 19.11 -7.68
C THR A 71 21.51 18.81 -6.20
N ASP A 72 21.66 19.85 -5.39
CA ASP A 72 21.91 19.71 -3.96
C ASP A 72 20.63 19.27 -3.23
N ILE A 73 19.46 19.75 -3.69
CA ILE A 73 18.14 19.33 -3.18
C ILE A 73 17.94 17.83 -3.43
N GLU A 74 18.17 17.36 -4.67
CA GLU A 74 18.05 15.94 -5.02
C GLU A 74 18.94 15.06 -4.14
N SER A 75 20.20 15.46 -3.96
CA SER A 75 21.17 14.72 -3.15
C SER A 75 20.77 14.70 -1.67
N LYS A 76 20.22 15.80 -1.14
CA LYS A 76 19.79 15.90 0.26
C LYS A 76 18.52 15.12 0.55
N LEU A 77 17.56 15.11 -0.38
CA LEU A 77 16.35 14.31 -0.21
C LEU A 77 16.67 12.80 -0.19
N GLN A 78 17.66 12.35 -0.97
CA GLN A 78 18.14 10.97 -0.91
C GLN A 78 18.82 10.60 0.42
N ASP A 79 19.40 11.59 1.12
CA ASP A 79 20.08 11.44 2.42
C ASP A 79 19.08 11.46 3.58
N ASP A 80 18.11 12.39 3.54
CA ASP A 80 17.17 12.64 4.64
C ASP A 80 16.01 11.65 4.69
N PHE A 81 15.72 10.97 3.58
CA PHE A 81 14.76 9.87 3.55
C PHE A 81 15.50 8.53 3.62
N PRO A 82 15.47 7.82 4.77
CA PRO A 82 16.15 6.55 4.89
C PRO A 82 15.65 5.55 3.84
N GLN A 83 16.63 4.93 3.20
CA GLN A 83 16.56 4.02 2.06
C GLN A 83 15.67 2.81 2.33
N ASP A 84 14.38 2.97 2.02
CA ASP A 84 13.44 1.95 1.51
C ASP A 84 12.00 2.52 1.51
N ILE A 85 11.79 3.80 1.15
CA ILE A 85 10.43 4.26 0.83
C ILE A 85 10.02 3.55 -0.45
N LYS A 86 9.36 2.40 -0.26
CA LYS A 86 8.79 1.59 -1.32
C LYS A 86 7.38 2.06 -1.53
N PHE A 87 7.14 2.60 -2.72
CA PHE A 87 5.80 2.87 -3.15
C PHE A 87 5.03 1.56 -3.32
N GLN A 88 3.77 1.56 -2.92
CA GLN A 88 2.98 0.34 -2.70
C GLN A 88 1.87 0.15 -3.74
N SER A 89 1.41 1.21 -4.40
CA SER A 89 0.34 1.11 -5.40
C SER A 89 0.79 0.30 -6.62
N SER A 90 -0.15 -0.39 -7.26
CA SER A 90 0.11 -1.30 -8.38
C SER A 90 0.81 -0.61 -9.54
N LYS A 91 0.61 0.70 -9.70
CA LYS A 91 1.25 1.52 -10.73
C LYS A 91 2.76 1.64 -10.53
N ILE A 92 3.23 1.80 -9.30
CA ILE A 92 4.64 2.11 -8.96
C ILE A 92 5.24 1.16 -7.91
N SER A 93 4.59 0.03 -7.69
CA SER A 93 4.97 -0.95 -6.66
C SER A 93 6.44 -1.36 -6.77
N GLY A 94 7.16 -1.25 -5.66
CA GLY A 94 8.56 -1.67 -5.54
C GLY A 94 9.59 -0.65 -6.00
N GLN A 95 9.17 0.54 -6.45
CA GLN A 95 10.09 1.64 -6.76
C GLN A 95 10.62 2.29 -5.49
N THR A 96 11.86 2.79 -5.56
CA THR A 96 12.55 3.48 -4.47
C THR A 96 12.73 4.97 -4.77
N LEU A 97 13.36 5.69 -3.85
CA LEU A 97 13.67 7.12 -4.01
C LEU A 97 14.64 7.40 -5.16
N ASP A 98 15.44 6.44 -5.56
CA ASP A 98 16.39 6.59 -6.67
C ASP A 98 15.66 6.84 -8.01
N ASP A 99 14.42 6.36 -8.11
CA ASP A 99 13.55 6.54 -9.28
C ASP A 99 12.69 7.82 -9.21
N VAL A 100 12.80 8.58 -8.11
CA VAL A 100 12.00 9.78 -7.86
C VAL A 100 12.63 11.00 -8.54
N LYS A 101 11.90 11.61 -9.47
CA LYS A 101 12.23 12.88 -10.11
C LYS A 101 11.41 14.00 -9.48
N ILE A 102 12.08 15.07 -9.07
CA ILE A 102 11.43 16.24 -8.47
C ILE A 102 11.62 17.42 -9.40
N THR A 103 10.51 18.02 -9.84
CA THR A 103 10.54 19.22 -10.68
C THR A 103 9.94 20.37 -9.90
N VAL A 104 10.72 21.43 -9.71
CA VAL A 104 10.26 22.70 -9.16
C VAL A 104 10.18 23.69 -10.31
N ALA A 105 8.97 24.00 -10.77
CA ALA A 105 8.74 24.95 -11.86
C ALA A 105 7.69 25.99 -11.44
N ASN A 106 7.98 27.28 -11.64
CA ASN A 106 7.06 28.38 -11.42
C ASN A 106 6.33 28.37 -10.04
N GLY A 107 7.00 27.89 -8.98
CA GLY A 107 6.44 27.83 -7.63
C GLY A 107 5.53 26.62 -7.36
N SER A 108 5.46 25.65 -8.27
CA SER A 108 4.80 24.36 -8.07
C SER A 108 5.82 23.22 -8.04
N VAL A 109 5.68 22.31 -7.07
CA VAL A 109 6.53 21.12 -6.93
C VAL A 109 5.78 19.90 -7.42
N THR A 110 6.40 19.18 -8.35
CA THR A 110 5.91 17.90 -8.85
C THR A 110 6.87 16.79 -8.44
N VAL A 111 6.33 15.70 -7.90
CA VAL A 111 7.09 14.49 -7.55
C VAL A 111 6.63 13.37 -8.48
N LYS A 112 7.57 12.81 -9.25
CA LYS A 112 7.34 11.70 -10.17
C LYS A 112 8.17 10.50 -9.78
N VAL A 113 7.66 9.30 -9.99
CA VAL A 113 8.41 8.03 -9.85
C VAL A 113 8.52 7.39 -11.22
N THR A 114 9.73 7.00 -11.60
CA THR A 114 9.97 6.27 -12.87
C THR A 114 9.74 4.78 -12.65
N LYS A 115 8.94 4.11 -13.49
CA LYS A 115 8.88 2.65 -13.54
C LYS A 115 9.07 2.17 -14.98
N GLY A 116 10.17 1.48 -15.22
CA GLY A 116 10.58 1.11 -16.58
C GLY A 116 10.94 2.37 -17.37
N SER A 117 10.14 2.71 -18.38
CA SER A 117 10.31 3.92 -19.20
C SER A 117 9.18 4.94 -19.03
N THR A 118 8.31 4.75 -18.03
CA THR A 118 7.14 5.59 -17.78
C THR A 118 7.31 6.33 -16.45
N ASP A 119 7.07 7.64 -16.46
CA ASP A 119 7.05 8.48 -15.26
C ASP A 119 5.61 8.56 -14.72
N TYR A 120 5.44 8.31 -13.43
CA TYR A 120 4.17 8.34 -12.72
C TYR A 120 4.17 9.52 -11.74
N GLU A 121 3.17 10.40 -11.84
CA GLU A 121 3.03 11.53 -10.92
C GLU A 121 2.45 11.08 -9.59
N ILE A 122 3.15 11.39 -8.50
CA ILE A 122 2.78 11.08 -7.12
C ILE A 122 2.27 12.32 -6.40
N TYR A 123 2.76 13.50 -6.79
CA TYR A 123 2.34 14.77 -6.23
C TYR A 123 2.47 15.90 -7.28
N PRO A 124 1.56 16.88 -7.34
CA PRO A 124 0.30 16.97 -6.59
C PRO A 124 -0.67 15.85 -6.99
N GLU A 125 -1.71 15.63 -6.19
CA GLU A 125 -2.74 14.61 -6.47
C GLU A 125 -3.33 14.94 -7.82
N ASN A 126 -3.11 14.07 -8.79
CA ASN A 126 -3.66 14.23 -10.11
C ASN A 126 -4.84 13.27 -10.19
N ASP A 127 -6.04 13.80 -10.46
CA ASP A 127 -7.32 13.06 -10.60
C ASP A 127 -7.33 12.07 -11.78
N LEU A 128 -6.19 11.48 -12.14
CA LEU A 128 -5.99 10.74 -13.39
C LEU A 128 -6.50 9.29 -13.38
N ASP A 129 -7.36 8.92 -12.42
CA ASP A 129 -8.07 7.64 -12.42
C ASP A 129 -9.47 7.76 -11.78
N GLU A 130 -10.38 8.51 -12.41
CA GLU A 130 -11.80 8.13 -12.41
C GLU A 130 -12.07 7.06 -13.47
#